data_AF-A0A9E1F3G1-F1
#
_entry.id   AF-A0A9E1F3G1-F1
#
_cell.length_a   1.000
_cell.length_b   1.000
_cell.length_c   1.000
_cell.angle_alpha   90.00
_cell.angle_beta   90.00
_cell.angle_gamma   90.00
#
_symmetry.space_group_name_H-M   'P 1'
#
loop_
_entity.id
_entity.type
_entity.pdbx_description
1 polymer ?
#
loop_
_entity_poly.entity_id
_entity_poly.type
_entity_poly.pdbx_seq_one_letter_code
_entity_poly.pdbx_strand_id
1 'polypeptide(L)'
;TAPTLVKELKEKNHLLWDSLGEFLALSASLEHLAFFRQKKEAKELSEALNRAVASYLDENKTPNATLDTRESHFYLALFWAREMAKSGGILGKIFENLADELEKNESEILRQISENDGASVEFGGYYLPDEAKANEVMRPSEILNKIIG
;
A
#
# COMPACT_ATOMS: atom_id res chain seq x y z
N THR A 1 -6.60 3.55 18.54
CA THR A 1 -5.80 2.58 17.76
C THR A 1 -6.06 1.19 18.29
N ALA A 2 -6.17 0.18 17.45
CA ALA A 2 -6.55 -1.18 17.83
C ALA A 2 -5.36 -1.92 18.50
N PRO A 3 -5.28 -2.01 19.84
CA PRO A 3 -4.06 -2.44 20.53
C PRO A 3 -3.76 -3.94 20.32
N THR A 4 -4.79 -4.75 20.11
CA THR A 4 -4.68 -6.18 19.83
C THR A 4 -3.92 -6.45 18.53
N LEU A 5 -4.11 -5.61 17.51
CA LEU A 5 -3.43 -5.76 16.22
C LEU A 5 -1.93 -5.51 16.33
N VAL A 6 -1.53 -4.55 17.18
CA VAL A 6 -0.10 -4.30 17.46
C VAL A 6 0.51 -5.49 18.20
N LYS A 7 -0.25 -6.13 19.10
CA LYS A 7 0.20 -7.35 19.77
C LYS A 7 0.39 -8.51 18.77
N GLU A 8 -0.54 -8.70 17.86
CA GLU A 8 -0.44 -9.72 16.81
C GLU A 8 0.74 -9.47 15.88
N LEU A 9 0.93 -8.22 15.43
CA LEU A 9 2.12 -7.84 14.66
C LEU A 9 3.39 -8.13 15.46
N LYS A 10 3.42 -7.83 16.77
CA LYS A 10 4.59 -8.11 17.60
C LYS A 10 4.91 -9.60 17.67
N GLU A 11 3.91 -10.44 17.93
CA GLU A 11 4.09 -11.86 18.23
C GLU A 11 4.25 -12.72 16.97
N LYS A 12 3.64 -12.29 15.86
CA LYS A 12 3.50 -13.10 14.65
C LYS A 12 3.94 -12.39 13.38
N ASN A 13 4.43 -11.17 13.47
CA ASN A 13 4.75 -10.35 12.31
C ASN A 13 3.61 -10.30 11.29
N HIS A 14 2.34 -10.29 11.74
CA HIS A 14 1.16 -10.25 10.88
C HIS A 14 0.20 -9.16 11.34
N LEU A 15 -0.15 -8.23 10.46
CA LEU A 15 -1.01 -7.09 10.73
C LEU A 15 -2.33 -7.20 9.98
N LEU A 16 -3.45 -7.21 10.73
CA LEU A 16 -4.81 -7.25 10.20
C LEU A 16 -5.50 -5.88 10.18
N TRP A 17 -4.73 -4.79 10.07
CA TRP A 17 -5.29 -3.44 10.02
C TRP A 17 -5.79 -3.12 8.60
N ASP A 18 -7.10 -3.05 8.43
CA ASP A 18 -7.66 -2.64 7.14
C ASP A 18 -7.50 -1.13 6.91
N SER A 19 -6.68 -0.78 5.93
CA SER A 19 -6.38 0.61 5.55
C SER A 19 -7.37 1.16 4.51
N LEU A 20 -8.47 0.45 4.19
CA LEU A 20 -9.49 0.92 3.24
C LEU A 20 -9.99 2.34 3.54
N GLY A 21 -10.19 2.67 4.82
CA GLY A 21 -10.59 4.02 5.23
C GLY A 21 -9.56 5.10 4.87
N GLU A 22 -8.27 4.77 4.92
CA GLU A 22 -7.17 5.67 4.54
C GLU A 22 -7.16 5.87 3.01
N PHE A 23 -7.39 4.82 2.24
CA PHE A 23 -7.44 4.90 0.78
C PHE A 23 -8.61 5.77 0.30
N LEU A 24 -9.79 5.58 0.90
CA LEU A 24 -10.97 6.39 0.61
C LEU A 24 -10.77 7.86 1.01
N ALA A 25 -10.16 8.11 2.18
CA ALA A 25 -9.85 9.46 2.64
C ALA A 25 -8.82 10.15 1.72
N LEU A 26 -7.80 9.43 1.26
CA LEU A 26 -6.80 9.95 0.32
C LEU A 26 -7.45 10.32 -1.02
N SER A 27 -8.32 9.46 -1.55
CA SER A 27 -9.04 9.75 -2.79
C SER A 27 -9.88 11.02 -2.68
N ALA A 28 -10.68 11.15 -1.62
CA ALA A 28 -11.47 12.35 -1.36
C ALA A 28 -10.60 13.62 -1.16
N SER A 29 -9.43 13.47 -0.53
CA SER A 29 -8.46 14.55 -0.36
C SER A 29 -7.92 15.05 -1.70
N LEU A 30 -7.54 14.13 -2.59
CA LEU A 30 -7.08 14.43 -3.95
C LEU A 30 -8.18 15.07 -4.80
N GLU A 31 -9.43 14.59 -4.68
CA GLU A 31 -10.59 15.14 -5.36
C GLU A 31 -10.86 16.59 -4.93
N HIS A 32 -10.80 16.87 -3.62
CA HIS A 32 -10.91 18.22 -3.08
C HIS A 32 -9.77 19.13 -3.57
N LEU A 33 -8.53 18.63 -3.61
CA LEU A 33 -7.38 19.37 -4.15
C LEU A 33 -7.59 19.70 -5.63
N ALA A 34 -8.07 18.74 -6.42
CA ALA A 34 -8.38 18.92 -7.84
C ALA A 34 -9.42 20.02 -8.05
N PHE A 35 -10.51 20.01 -7.28
CA PHE A 35 -11.56 21.03 -7.36
C PHE A 35 -11.06 22.41 -6.91
N PHE A 36 -10.49 22.50 -5.71
CA PHE A 36 -10.13 23.78 -5.10
C PHE A 36 -8.95 24.48 -5.78
N ARG A 37 -7.98 23.72 -6.26
CA ARG A 37 -6.78 24.24 -6.94
C ARG A 37 -6.80 24.08 -8.46
N GLN A 38 -7.88 23.53 -9.02
CA GLN A 38 -8.00 23.24 -10.45
C GLN A 38 -6.81 22.43 -10.99
N LYS A 39 -6.36 21.45 -10.19
CA LYS A 39 -5.21 20.58 -10.50
C LYS A 39 -5.68 19.33 -11.22
N LYS A 40 -5.37 19.25 -12.51
CA LYS A 40 -5.78 18.12 -13.37
C LYS A 40 -5.09 16.82 -12.96
N GLU A 41 -3.85 16.91 -12.52
CA GLU A 41 -3.05 15.78 -12.06
C GLU A 41 -3.64 15.18 -10.78
N ALA A 42 -4.13 16.01 -9.85
CA ALA A 42 -4.81 15.54 -8.65
C ALA A 42 -6.13 14.84 -8.99
N LYS A 43 -6.85 15.33 -10.01
CA LYS A 43 -8.07 14.68 -10.51
C LYS A 43 -7.75 13.30 -11.08
N GLU A 44 -6.74 13.22 -11.93
CA GLU A 44 -6.27 11.97 -12.54
C GLU A 44 -5.87 10.93 -11.47
N LEU A 45 -5.11 11.36 -10.46
CA LEU A 45 -4.72 10.54 -9.32
C LEU A 45 -5.93 10.02 -8.53
N SER A 46 -6.88 10.91 -8.19
CA SER A 46 -8.10 10.55 -7.45
C SER A 46 -8.98 9.57 -8.23
N GLU A 47 -9.24 9.84 -9.51
CA GLU A 47 -10.06 8.97 -10.35
C GLU A 47 -9.43 7.58 -10.52
N ALA A 48 -8.10 7.50 -10.70
CA ALA A 48 -7.39 6.24 -10.78
C ALA A 48 -7.39 5.51 -9.42
N LEU A 49 -7.23 6.22 -8.30
CA LEU A 49 -7.28 5.62 -6.97
C LEU A 49 -8.66 5.04 -6.66
N ASN A 50 -9.74 5.73 -7.03
CA ASN A 50 -11.11 5.22 -6.90
C ASN A 50 -11.31 3.90 -7.66
N ARG A 51 -10.79 3.80 -8.89
CA ARG A 51 -10.84 2.55 -9.68
C ARG A 51 -9.96 1.46 -9.06
N ALA A 52 -8.78 1.82 -8.55
CA ALA A 52 -7.90 0.88 -7.87
C ALA A 52 -8.51 0.32 -6.58
N VAL A 53 -9.23 1.15 -5.79
CA VAL A 53 -9.99 0.69 -4.62
C VAL A 53 -11.10 -0.27 -5.03
N ALA A 54 -11.78 -0.03 -6.16
CA ALA A 54 -12.76 -0.99 -6.67
C ALA A 54 -12.11 -2.35 -6.99
N SER A 55 -11.00 -2.37 -7.74
CA SER A 55 -10.25 -3.60 -8.03
C SER A 55 -9.73 -4.29 -6.77
N TYR A 56 -9.25 -3.52 -5.79
CA TYR A 56 -8.83 -4.00 -4.48
C TYR A 56 -9.94 -4.76 -3.73
N LEU A 57 -11.18 -4.25 -3.79
CA LEU A 57 -12.33 -4.91 -3.18
C LEU A 57 -12.80 -6.12 -4.00
N ASP A 58 -12.87 -5.99 -5.33
CA ASP A 58 -13.32 -7.04 -6.24
C ASP A 58 -12.38 -8.27 -6.19
N GLU A 59 -11.07 -8.04 -6.08
CA GLU A 59 -10.06 -9.10 -5.96
C GLU A 59 -9.83 -9.55 -4.51
N ASN A 60 -10.61 -9.03 -3.55
CA ASN A 60 -10.53 -9.36 -2.13
C ASN A 60 -9.11 -9.22 -1.56
N LYS A 61 -8.41 -8.13 -1.89
CA LYS A 61 -7.06 -7.82 -1.38
C LYS A 61 -7.07 -7.15 -0.01
N THR A 62 -8.14 -7.35 0.75
CA THR A 62 -8.28 -6.88 2.13
C THR A 62 -7.49 -7.76 3.10
N PRO A 63 -6.88 -7.19 4.17
CA PRO A 63 -6.15 -7.97 5.14
C PRO A 63 -7.03 -9.06 5.76
N ASN A 64 -6.49 -10.27 5.83
CA ASN A 64 -7.18 -11.45 6.35
C ASN A 64 -6.15 -12.44 6.93
N ALA A 65 -6.59 -13.65 7.29
CA ALA A 65 -5.73 -14.63 7.94
C ALA A 65 -4.49 -15.04 7.12
N THR A 66 -4.49 -14.83 5.80
CA THR A 66 -3.38 -15.17 4.90
C THR A 66 -2.82 -13.97 4.14
N LEU A 67 -3.42 -12.79 4.26
CA LEU A 67 -2.99 -11.57 3.57
C LEU A 67 -2.79 -10.46 4.58
N ASP A 68 -1.56 -9.96 4.67
CA ASP A 68 -1.16 -8.90 5.58
C ASP A 68 -1.55 -7.50 5.06
N THR A 69 -1.64 -6.53 5.96
CA THR A 69 -1.78 -5.09 5.63
C THR A 69 -0.76 -4.61 4.61
N ARG A 70 0.51 -5.03 4.71
CA ARG A 70 1.61 -4.65 3.82
C ARG A 70 1.42 -5.20 2.41
N GLU A 71 0.90 -6.42 2.28
CA GLU A 71 0.53 -7.02 1.00
C GLU A 71 -0.69 -6.32 0.39
N SER A 72 -1.68 -5.97 1.22
CA SER A 72 -2.84 -5.15 0.84
C SER A 72 -2.40 -3.79 0.26
N HIS A 73 -1.43 -3.13 0.90
CA HIS A 73 -0.82 -1.89 0.39
C HIS A 73 -0.09 -2.09 -0.93
N PHE A 74 0.66 -3.18 -1.09
CA PHE A 74 1.29 -3.53 -2.37
C PHE A 74 0.24 -3.67 -3.48
N TYR A 75 -0.86 -4.40 -3.24
CA TYR A 75 -1.91 -4.59 -4.23
C TYR A 75 -2.61 -3.28 -4.59
N LEU A 76 -2.88 -2.40 -3.62
CA LEU A 76 -3.40 -1.07 -3.92
C LEU A 76 -2.43 -0.28 -4.80
N ALA A 77 -1.14 -0.27 -4.47
CA ALA A 77 -0.13 0.43 -5.26
C ALA A 77 -0.06 -0.10 -6.70
N LEU A 78 -0.10 -1.43 -6.87
CA LEU A 78 -0.14 -2.10 -8.17
C LEU A 78 -1.39 -1.70 -8.97
N PHE A 79 -2.58 -1.79 -8.38
CA PHE A 79 -3.82 -1.43 -9.07
C PHE A 79 -3.88 0.06 -9.41
N TRP A 80 -3.39 0.92 -8.51
CA TRP A 80 -3.32 2.35 -8.78
C TRP A 80 -2.36 2.66 -9.91
N ALA A 81 -1.18 2.02 -9.94
CA ALA A 81 -0.24 2.16 -11.03
C ALA A 81 -0.83 1.70 -12.37
N ARG A 82 -1.55 0.56 -12.39
CA ARG A 82 -2.28 0.09 -13.59
C ARG A 82 -3.33 1.09 -14.08
N GLU A 83 -4.13 1.64 -13.16
CA GLU A 83 -5.18 2.59 -13.51
C GLU A 83 -4.64 3.95 -13.95
N MET A 84 -3.46 4.33 -13.44
CA MET A 84 -2.71 5.49 -13.93
C MET A 84 -2.02 5.20 -15.27
N ALA A 85 -1.47 4.01 -15.51
CA ALA A 85 -0.90 3.67 -16.82
C ALA A 85 -1.97 3.74 -17.94
N LYS A 86 -3.22 3.42 -17.63
CA LYS A 86 -4.37 3.57 -18.54
C LYS A 86 -4.83 5.02 -18.71
N SER A 87 -4.45 5.94 -17.81
CA SER A 87 -4.84 7.34 -17.95
C SER A 87 -4.03 7.97 -19.08
N GLY A 88 -4.72 8.47 -20.10
CA GLY A 88 -4.10 9.18 -21.23
C GLY A 88 -3.56 10.57 -20.88
N GLY A 89 -3.33 10.84 -19.59
CA GLY A 89 -2.87 12.12 -19.06
C GLY A 89 -1.36 12.23 -18.97
N ILE A 90 -0.91 13.29 -18.30
CA ILE A 90 0.52 13.67 -18.22
C ILE A 90 1.31 12.64 -17.40
N LEU A 91 0.64 12.01 -16.42
CA LEU A 91 1.26 11.06 -15.51
C LEU A 91 1.27 9.62 -16.04
N GLY A 92 0.40 9.26 -16.99
CA GLY A 92 0.22 7.86 -17.41
C GLY A 92 1.52 7.17 -17.83
N LYS A 93 2.36 7.84 -18.62
CA LYS A 93 3.67 7.30 -19.05
C LYS A 93 4.65 7.03 -17.91
N ILE A 94 4.58 7.81 -16.82
CA ILE A 94 5.41 7.58 -15.62
C ILE A 94 4.94 6.29 -14.93
N PHE A 95 3.62 6.09 -14.88
CA PHE A 95 3.01 4.93 -14.22
C PHE A 95 3.03 3.66 -15.07
N GLU A 96 3.21 3.73 -16.39
CA GLU A 96 3.44 2.56 -17.25
C GLU A 96 4.64 1.75 -16.74
N ASN A 97 5.80 2.40 -16.55
CA ASN A 97 7.01 1.72 -16.05
C ASN A 97 6.82 1.19 -14.62
N LEU A 98 6.17 1.97 -13.76
CA LEU A 98 5.92 1.56 -12.38
C LEU A 98 5.00 0.33 -12.30
N ALA A 99 3.91 0.33 -13.07
CA ALA A 99 3.00 -0.81 -13.14
C ALA A 99 3.74 -2.06 -13.63
N ASP A 100 4.52 -1.93 -14.70
CA ASP A 100 5.35 -2.99 -15.25
C ASP A 100 6.34 -3.57 -14.23
N GLU A 101 7.03 -2.72 -13.47
CA GLU A 101 8.00 -3.15 -12.45
C GLU A 101 7.32 -3.86 -11.28
N LEU A 102 6.18 -3.35 -10.80
CA LEU A 102 5.41 -3.98 -9.73
C LEU A 102 4.85 -5.34 -10.17
N GLU A 103 4.34 -5.45 -11.40
CA GLU A 103 3.81 -6.71 -11.95
C GLU A 103 4.92 -7.75 -12.10
N LYS A 104 6.06 -7.39 -12.71
CA LYS A 104 7.16 -8.32 -12.94
C LYS A 104 7.75 -8.86 -11.64
N ASN A 105 7.67 -8.09 -10.56
CA ASN A 105 8.24 -8.44 -9.26
C ASN A 105 7.19 -8.88 -8.22
N GLU A 106 5.91 -9.00 -8.59
CA GLU A 106 4.81 -9.29 -7.64
C GLU A 106 5.13 -10.47 -6.72
N SER A 107 5.46 -11.63 -7.29
CA SER A 107 5.72 -12.84 -6.51
C SER A 107 6.88 -12.70 -5.53
N GLU A 108 7.95 -12.01 -5.92
CA GLU A 108 9.13 -11.83 -5.07
C GLU A 108 8.90 -10.76 -4.00
N ILE A 109 8.17 -9.69 -4.32
CA ILE A 109 7.76 -8.67 -3.34
C ILE A 109 6.89 -9.29 -2.25
N LEU A 110 5.86 -10.06 -2.64
CA LEU A 110 4.98 -10.74 -1.68
C LEU A 110 5.77 -11.75 -0.83
N ARG A 111 6.69 -12.52 -1.45
CA ARG A 111 7.60 -13.41 -0.71
C ARG A 111 8.42 -12.67 0.33
N GLN A 112 8.99 -11.50 0.00
CA GLN A 112 9.77 -10.70 0.95
C GLN A 112 8.92 -10.12 2.09
N ILE A 113 7.65 -9.78 1.81
CA ILE A 113 6.73 -9.29 2.84
C ILE A 113 6.39 -10.40 3.83
N SER A 114 6.06 -11.60 3.34
CA SER A 114 5.62 -12.73 4.17
C SER A 114 6.76 -13.61 4.70
N GLU A 115 8.03 -13.31 4.37
CA GLU A 115 9.18 -14.19 4.67
C GLU A 115 9.32 -14.50 6.17
N ASN A 116 8.95 -13.54 7.01
CA ASN A 116 9.07 -13.62 8.46
C ASN A 116 7.72 -13.77 9.17
N ASP A 117 6.66 -14.18 8.47
CA ASP A 117 5.36 -14.41 9.09
C ASP A 117 5.45 -15.51 10.16
N GLY A 118 4.77 -15.28 11.29
CA GLY A 118 4.81 -16.13 12.47
C GLY A 118 6.01 -15.88 13.41
N ALA A 119 6.98 -15.04 13.01
CA ALA A 119 8.09 -14.66 13.87
C ALA A 119 7.75 -13.46 14.77
N SER A 120 8.39 -13.39 15.93
CA SER A 120 8.29 -12.20 16.79
C SER A 120 9.17 -11.08 16.25
N VAL A 121 8.68 -9.84 16.31
CA VAL A 121 9.41 -8.62 15.91
C VAL A 121 9.50 -7.62 17.07
N GLU A 122 10.47 -6.72 17.01
CA GLU A 122 10.71 -5.71 18.05
C GLU A 122 10.74 -4.30 17.47
N PHE A 123 9.85 -3.44 17.95
CA PHE A 123 9.74 -2.05 17.49
C PHE A 123 10.57 -1.07 18.33
N GLY A 124 11.27 -1.53 19.38
CA GLY A 124 12.01 -0.64 20.29
C GLY A 124 11.14 0.24 21.21
N GLY A 125 9.82 0.03 21.22
CA GLY A 125 8.85 0.74 22.06
C GLY A 125 7.41 0.41 21.66
N TYR A 126 6.42 0.92 22.40
CA TYR A 126 5.00 0.75 22.08
C TYR A 126 4.34 2.10 21.72
N TYR A 127 4.30 3.04 22.67
CA TYR A 127 3.77 4.39 22.42
C TYR A 127 4.76 5.29 21.66
N LEU A 128 6.05 4.99 21.77
CA LEU A 128 7.14 5.66 21.08
C LEU A 128 8.10 4.58 20.57
N PRO A 129 7.79 3.92 19.43
CA PRO A 129 8.68 2.94 18.83
C PRO A 129 9.95 3.62 18.30
N ASP A 130 11.01 2.84 18.18
CA ASP A 130 12.19 3.20 17.40
C ASP A 130 11.81 3.24 15.91
N GLU A 131 12.04 4.38 15.28
CA GLU A 131 11.62 4.65 13.91
C GLU A 131 12.29 3.71 12.90
N ALA A 132 13.59 3.43 13.09
CA ALA A 132 14.33 2.55 12.19
C ALA A 132 13.79 1.11 12.26
N LYS A 133 13.57 0.60 13.48
CA LYS A 133 12.99 -0.74 13.67
C LYS A 133 11.56 -0.85 13.17
N ALA A 134 10.74 0.17 13.41
CA ALA A 134 9.37 0.19 12.89
C ALA A 134 9.36 0.20 11.36
N ASN A 135 10.22 0.99 10.72
CA ASN A 135 10.35 1.03 9.26
C ASN A 135 10.83 -0.31 8.70
N GLU A 136 11.79 -0.98 9.33
CA GLU A 136 12.25 -2.31 8.91
C GLU A 136 11.12 -3.35 8.93
N VAL A 137 10.31 -3.36 9.99
CA VAL A 137 9.15 -4.27 10.08
C VAL A 137 8.04 -3.91 9.08
N MET A 138 7.79 -2.63 8.86
CA MET A 138 6.69 -2.17 8.00
C MET A 138 7.04 -2.16 6.51
N ARG A 139 8.33 -2.12 6.15
CA ARG A 139 8.83 -2.08 4.77
C ARG A 139 9.88 -3.19 4.50
N PRO A 140 9.55 -4.48 4.72
CA PRO A 140 10.52 -5.57 4.62
C PRO A 140 10.97 -5.88 3.18
N SER A 141 10.17 -5.52 2.16
CA SER A 141 10.53 -5.78 0.77
C SER A 141 11.53 -4.76 0.23
N GLU A 142 12.78 -5.18 0.08
CA GLU A 142 13.81 -4.39 -0.58
C GLU A 142 13.45 -4.03 -2.02
N ILE A 143 12.81 -4.96 -2.76
CA ILE A 143 12.45 -4.73 -4.16
C ILE A 143 11.38 -3.65 -4.24
N LEU A 144 10.33 -3.75 -3.42
CA LEU A 144 9.28 -2.74 -3.37
C LEU A 144 9.84 -1.37 -2.98
N ASN A 145 10.74 -1.33 -1.99
CA ASN A 145 11.40 -0.09 -1.58
C ASN A 145 12.25 0.51 -2.71
N LYS A 146 12.96 -0.30 -3.49
CA LYS A 146 13.75 0.16 -4.64
C LYS A 146 12.88 0.71 -5.77
N ILE A 147 11.71 0.10 -6.01
CA ILE A 147 10.76 0.54 -7.05
C ILE A 147 10.10 1.88 -6.67
N ILE A 148 9.70 2.04 -5.40
CA ILE A 148 8.92 3.21 -4.95
C ILE A 148 9.81 4.38 -4.48
N GLY A 149 10.97 4.13 -3.86
CA GLY A 149 11.84 5.16 -3.28
C GLY A 149 11.98 5.08 -1.76
#